data_AF-A0A2G2XBA0-F1
#
_entry.id   AF-A0A2G2XBA0-F1
#
_cell.length_a   1.000
_cell.length_b   1.000
_cell.length_c   1.000
_cell.angle_alpha   90.00
_cell.angle_beta   90.00
_cell.angle_gamma   90.00
#
_symmetry.space_group_name_H-M   'P 1'
#
loop_
_entity.id
_entity.type
_entity.pdbx_description
1 polymer ?
#
loop_
_entity_poly.entity_id
_entity_poly.type
_entity_poly.pdbx_seq_one_letter_code
_entity_poly.pdbx_strand_id
1 'polypeptide(L)'
;MDKTLLFFEAQRSGKLPPNQRVKWRGDSGLKDGFLQGVNLVGGYYDAGDHVKFGLPMAYSLTMLAWSVVDFTKEIADLNQMGNTLAAIKWGTNYFIKAHTQPNVLWAQVGDGESDHYCWERAEDMTTPRTAYKLDPSHPGSDLAGEAAAALAAAALAFKPYDSSYSNLLLVHAKQLFSFADTFRGLYDDSIPNAQAFYTSSGYSDELLWAAAWLYRATYDEYYLKYVVDNAVSLGGTGWAVREFSWDNKYAGVQILLTKILLDGAGGSYTSTLKQYQAKADYFTCACLQKNDGYNVALTTGGLIYVREWNNLQYASSAAFLLAMYSDYLSEKKAVLTCPEGQVQPSDVLSFAKSQADYILGKNPKAISYLVGYGQNYPTHIHHRGASIAPISVQHAPVSCIEGFETWYHRPQANPNIIHGALVGGPSKTDDFSDDRSNYEQTEPTLSGSAPLVGLFCKLQSLSGYHGSYHHRSPTPYQKPPASHHLQPSTPYHKAPESPKLYHKVPDAPVTFLHSIISTWTIGPTTYYKHKVVVKNTSQKPITELKLIVENLSGSLWGLSPCPEKNSYELPQWIKVLKPDSELTFVYVQGGAQAKVSIKSYL
;
A
#
# COMPACT_ATOMS: atom_id res chain seq x y z
N MET A 1 -6.35 -11.18 12.86
CA MET A 1 -5.17 -10.97 12.00
C MET A 1 -5.10 -11.97 10.84
N ASP A 2 -4.90 -13.27 11.07
CA ASP A 2 -4.72 -14.26 9.97
C ASP A 2 -5.87 -14.25 8.94
N LYS A 3 -7.12 -14.25 9.41
CA LYS A 3 -8.30 -14.11 8.54
C LYS A 3 -8.27 -12.81 7.73
N THR A 4 -7.92 -11.68 8.34
CA THR A 4 -7.78 -10.39 7.63
C THR A 4 -6.77 -10.50 6.47
N LEU A 5 -5.68 -11.25 6.64
CA LEU A 5 -4.72 -11.50 5.55
C LEU A 5 -5.29 -12.42 4.46
N LEU A 6 -6.20 -13.35 4.79
CA LEU A 6 -6.96 -14.11 3.80
C LEU A 6 -7.89 -13.23 2.97
N PHE A 7 -8.46 -12.16 3.53
CA PHE A 7 -9.22 -11.18 2.75
C PHE A 7 -8.36 -10.53 1.67
N PHE A 8 -7.15 -10.08 2.00
CA PHE A 8 -6.23 -9.57 0.97
C PHE A 8 -5.92 -10.62 -0.11
N GLU A 9 -5.71 -11.89 0.25
CA GLU A 9 -5.56 -12.95 -0.74
C GLU A 9 -6.82 -13.12 -1.62
N ALA A 10 -8.00 -12.98 -1.03
CA ALA A 10 -9.28 -13.00 -1.72
C ALA A 10 -9.54 -11.78 -2.61
N GLN A 11 -8.82 -10.66 -2.43
CA GLN A 11 -8.89 -9.46 -3.27
C GLN A 11 -7.87 -9.44 -4.42
N ARG A 12 -6.98 -10.43 -4.53
CA ARG A 12 -5.92 -10.41 -5.56
C ARG A 12 -6.50 -10.41 -6.98
N SER A 13 -6.05 -9.48 -7.81
CA SER A 13 -6.23 -9.48 -9.28
C SER A 13 -4.95 -9.95 -9.97
N GLY A 14 -5.05 -10.52 -11.17
CA GLY A 14 -3.92 -11.03 -11.93
C GLY A 14 -3.72 -12.53 -11.79
N LYS A 15 -2.51 -12.98 -12.10
CA LYS A 15 -2.12 -14.40 -11.99
C LYS A 15 -1.78 -14.75 -10.55
N LEU A 16 -2.61 -15.57 -9.92
CA LEU A 16 -2.48 -15.96 -8.51
C LEU A 16 -1.23 -16.83 -8.29
N PRO A 17 -0.57 -16.70 -7.12
CA PRO A 17 0.60 -17.50 -6.83
C PRO A 17 0.21 -18.95 -6.49
N PRO A 18 1.09 -19.93 -6.72
CA PRO A 18 0.77 -21.35 -6.47
C PRO A 18 0.46 -21.66 -5.00
N ASN A 19 0.97 -20.85 -4.07
CA ASN A 19 0.73 -20.95 -2.63
C ASN A 19 -0.49 -20.13 -2.14
N GLN A 20 -1.34 -19.61 -3.05
CA GLN A 20 -2.60 -18.94 -2.71
C GLN A 20 -3.44 -19.82 -1.75
N ARG A 21 -3.86 -19.28 -0.59
CA ARG A 21 -4.64 -20.04 0.42
C ARG A 21 -6.14 -20.01 0.11
N VAL A 22 -6.63 -18.91 -0.46
CA VAL A 22 -8.03 -18.76 -0.88
C VAL A 22 -8.26 -19.51 -2.19
N LYS A 23 -8.78 -20.74 -2.09
CA LYS A 23 -8.89 -21.68 -3.23
C LYS A 23 -10.09 -21.49 -4.14
N TRP A 24 -11.07 -20.69 -3.74
CA TRP A 24 -12.24 -20.38 -4.56
C TRP A 24 -11.98 -19.23 -5.56
N ARG A 25 -10.83 -18.55 -5.46
CA ARG A 25 -10.36 -17.55 -6.44
C ARG A 25 -9.48 -18.18 -7.52
N GLY A 26 -9.59 -17.67 -8.74
CA GLY A 26 -8.76 -18.00 -9.89
C GLY A 26 -8.05 -16.79 -10.51
N ASP A 27 -7.26 -17.05 -11.56
CA ASP A 27 -6.57 -16.03 -12.33
C ASP A 27 -7.57 -15.10 -13.04
N SER A 28 -7.39 -13.78 -12.93
CA SER A 28 -8.32 -12.77 -13.49
C SER A 28 -7.57 -11.50 -13.90
N GLY A 29 -8.19 -10.60 -14.67
CA GLY A 29 -7.56 -9.33 -15.05
C GLY A 29 -6.23 -9.49 -15.81
N LEU A 30 -6.08 -10.58 -16.58
CA LEU A 30 -4.81 -10.98 -17.20
C LEU A 30 -4.40 -10.11 -18.41
N LYS A 31 -5.24 -9.15 -18.80
CA LYS A 31 -5.02 -8.25 -19.93
C LYS A 31 -4.96 -6.77 -19.51
N ASP A 32 -4.96 -6.51 -18.20
CA ASP A 32 -4.97 -5.15 -17.64
C ASP A 32 -3.84 -4.29 -18.21
N GLY A 33 -4.20 -3.15 -18.79
CA GLY A 33 -3.29 -2.16 -19.36
C GLY A 33 -2.75 -2.48 -20.77
N PHE A 34 -2.95 -3.69 -21.29
CA PHE A 34 -2.35 -4.07 -22.58
C PHE A 34 -2.87 -3.24 -23.75
N LEU A 35 -4.13 -2.82 -23.71
CA LEU A 35 -4.71 -1.91 -24.72
C LEU A 35 -4.04 -0.52 -24.71
N GLN A 36 -3.47 -0.11 -23.57
CA GLN A 36 -2.74 1.13 -23.38
C GLN A 36 -1.22 0.95 -23.51
N GLY A 37 -0.75 -0.23 -23.92
CA GLY A 37 0.67 -0.53 -24.14
C GLY A 37 1.48 -0.76 -22.87
N VAL A 38 0.84 -1.03 -21.73
CA VAL A 38 1.49 -1.23 -20.42
C VAL A 38 1.03 -2.53 -19.75
N ASN A 39 1.84 -3.11 -18.87
CA ASN A 39 1.43 -4.31 -18.12
C ASN A 39 0.96 -3.92 -16.72
N LEU A 40 -0.35 -3.91 -16.51
CA LEU A 40 -0.97 -3.58 -15.22
C LEU A 40 -1.59 -4.81 -14.54
N VAL A 41 -1.25 -6.02 -14.98
CA VAL A 41 -1.71 -7.27 -14.33
C VAL A 41 -1.18 -7.36 -12.90
N GLY A 42 -2.06 -7.70 -11.94
CA GLY A 42 -1.74 -7.71 -10.51
C GLY A 42 -2.58 -6.71 -9.73
N GLY A 43 -2.17 -6.43 -8.49
CA GLY A 43 -2.87 -5.48 -7.61
C GLY A 43 -4.10 -6.10 -6.95
N TYR A 44 -4.89 -5.27 -6.29
CA TYR A 44 -6.07 -5.69 -5.56
C TYR A 44 -7.34 -5.12 -6.17
N TYR A 45 -8.40 -5.91 -6.23
CA TYR A 45 -9.74 -5.36 -6.37
C TYR A 45 -10.11 -4.64 -5.08
N ASP A 46 -10.85 -3.54 -5.21
CA ASP A 46 -11.06 -2.60 -4.12
C ASP A 46 -12.03 -3.13 -3.06
N ALA A 47 -13.21 -3.59 -3.47
CA ALA A 47 -14.30 -3.92 -2.58
C ALA A 47 -15.00 -5.22 -3.00
N GLY A 48 -16.33 -5.20 -3.15
CA GLY A 48 -17.10 -6.29 -3.75
C GLY A 48 -17.02 -6.36 -5.27
N ASP A 49 -16.31 -5.40 -5.88
CA ASP A 49 -16.17 -5.11 -7.30
C ASP A 49 -14.85 -5.59 -7.90
N HIS A 50 -14.62 -5.26 -9.18
CA HIS A 50 -13.38 -5.64 -9.86
C HIS A 50 -12.60 -4.45 -10.44
N VAL A 51 -12.92 -3.24 -9.99
CA VAL A 51 -12.10 -2.07 -10.28
C VAL A 51 -10.88 -2.07 -9.37
N LYS A 52 -9.76 -1.59 -9.91
CA LYS A 52 -8.54 -1.34 -9.15
C LYS A 52 -8.40 0.16 -8.92
N PHE A 53 -9.07 0.66 -7.90
CA PHE A 53 -8.95 2.06 -7.48
C PHE A 53 -7.60 2.29 -6.79
N GLY A 54 -6.79 3.19 -7.34
CA GLY A 54 -5.42 3.41 -6.86
C GLY A 54 -5.35 4.02 -5.47
N LEU A 55 -6.23 4.97 -5.14
CA LEU A 55 -6.15 5.75 -3.89
C LEU A 55 -6.40 4.89 -2.65
N PRO A 56 -7.56 4.20 -2.52
CA PRO A 56 -7.79 3.29 -1.40
C PRO A 56 -6.80 2.12 -1.37
N MET A 57 -6.31 1.66 -2.53
CA MET A 57 -5.28 0.62 -2.58
C MET A 57 -3.95 1.11 -2.00
N ALA A 58 -3.48 2.29 -2.39
CA ALA A 58 -2.25 2.89 -1.88
C ALA A 58 -2.34 3.09 -0.37
N TYR A 59 -3.43 3.68 0.11
CA TYR A 59 -3.71 3.83 1.54
C TYR A 59 -3.61 2.50 2.29
N SER A 60 -4.28 1.47 1.78
CA SER A 60 -4.29 0.14 2.39
C SER A 60 -2.88 -0.45 2.50
N LEU A 61 -2.02 -0.23 1.51
CA LEU A 61 -0.62 -0.67 1.56
C LEU A 61 0.19 0.13 2.58
N THR A 62 -0.04 1.43 2.71
CA THR A 62 0.59 2.26 3.75
C THR A 62 0.23 1.73 5.14
N MET A 63 -1.05 1.42 5.38
CA MET A 63 -1.51 0.87 6.67
C MET A 63 -0.91 -0.51 7.00
N LEU A 64 -0.87 -1.41 6.02
CA LEU A 64 -0.22 -2.72 6.17
C LEU A 64 1.28 -2.57 6.45
N ALA A 65 1.96 -1.67 5.74
CA ALA A 65 3.38 -1.43 5.92
C ALA A 65 3.68 -0.76 7.28
N TRP A 66 2.87 0.20 7.71
CA TRP A 66 2.98 0.82 9.03
C TRP A 66 2.88 -0.24 10.14
N SER A 67 1.92 -1.16 10.02
CA SER A 67 1.79 -2.29 10.95
C SER A 67 3.09 -3.10 11.06
N VAL A 68 3.80 -3.36 9.95
CA VAL A 68 5.09 -4.06 10.00
C VAL A 68 6.16 -3.20 10.65
N VAL A 69 6.23 -1.92 10.31
CA VAL A 69 7.29 -1.02 10.78
C VAL A 69 7.25 -0.86 12.30
N ASP A 70 6.06 -0.67 12.89
CA ASP A 70 5.95 -0.38 14.32
C ASP A 70 5.55 -1.59 15.18
N PHE A 71 5.00 -2.66 14.60
CA PHE A 71 4.68 -3.89 15.31
C PHE A 71 5.50 -5.09 14.81
N THR A 72 6.76 -4.87 14.40
CA THR A 72 7.62 -5.93 13.83
C THR A 72 7.70 -7.14 14.75
N LYS A 73 7.89 -6.91 16.06
CA LYS A 73 8.06 -7.99 17.05
C LYS A 73 6.76 -8.77 17.20
N GLU A 74 5.65 -8.08 17.39
CA GLU A 74 4.33 -8.68 17.58
C GLU A 74 3.92 -9.51 16.35
N ILE A 75 4.17 -9.01 15.14
CA ILE A 75 3.86 -9.75 13.90
C ILE A 75 4.74 -11.01 13.78
N ALA A 76 6.01 -10.93 14.18
CA ALA A 76 6.92 -12.06 14.17
C ALA A 76 6.51 -13.12 15.21
N ASP A 77 6.14 -12.71 16.43
CA ASP A 77 5.69 -13.59 17.50
C ASP A 77 4.39 -14.34 17.14
N LEU A 78 3.55 -13.74 16.29
CA LEU A 78 2.35 -14.36 15.74
C LEU A 78 2.60 -15.25 14.50
N ASN A 79 3.86 -15.37 14.04
CA ASN A 79 4.23 -16.09 12.83
C ASN A 79 3.47 -15.61 11.57
N GLN A 80 3.17 -14.31 11.50
CA GLN A 80 2.42 -13.71 10.38
C GLN A 80 3.29 -12.82 9.48
N MET A 81 4.57 -12.62 9.81
CA MET A 81 5.49 -11.75 9.04
C MET A 81 5.50 -12.09 7.54
N GLY A 82 5.61 -13.38 7.19
CA GLY A 82 5.61 -13.81 5.79
C GLY A 82 4.32 -13.47 5.04
N ASN A 83 3.16 -13.69 5.67
CA ASN A 83 1.86 -13.40 5.05
C ASN A 83 1.62 -11.88 4.94
N THR A 84 1.99 -11.10 5.96
CA THR A 84 1.87 -9.64 5.93
C THR A 84 2.77 -9.03 4.85
N LEU A 85 4.04 -9.45 4.77
CA LEU A 85 4.94 -9.01 3.71
C LEU A 85 4.46 -9.46 2.33
N ALA A 86 3.88 -10.65 2.19
CA ALA A 86 3.29 -11.09 0.93
C ALA A 86 2.11 -10.20 0.49
N ALA A 87 1.27 -9.77 1.44
CA ALA A 87 0.18 -8.84 1.17
C ALA A 87 0.71 -7.47 0.69
N ILE A 88 1.71 -6.91 1.38
CA ILE A 88 2.34 -5.64 0.97
C ILE A 88 3.03 -5.78 -0.38
N LYS A 89 3.78 -6.87 -0.61
CA LYS A 89 4.53 -7.11 -1.85
C LYS A 89 3.61 -7.20 -3.06
N TRP A 90 2.42 -7.79 -2.91
CA TRP A 90 1.46 -7.92 -4.00
C TRP A 90 1.02 -6.56 -4.57
N GLY A 91 0.63 -5.63 -3.69
CA GLY A 91 0.22 -4.29 -4.11
C GLY A 91 1.38 -3.39 -4.51
N THR A 92 2.52 -3.47 -3.81
CA THR A 92 3.70 -2.68 -4.19
C THR A 92 4.30 -3.11 -5.54
N ASN A 93 4.26 -4.41 -5.88
CA ASN A 93 4.60 -4.89 -7.21
C ASN A 93 3.68 -4.29 -8.28
N TYR A 94 2.40 -4.09 -7.98
CA TYR A 94 1.47 -3.42 -8.89
C TYR A 94 1.82 -1.93 -9.06
N PHE A 95 2.08 -1.20 -7.98
CA PHE A 95 2.49 0.21 -8.08
C PHE A 95 3.83 0.41 -8.81
N ILE A 96 4.79 -0.52 -8.69
CA ILE A 96 6.01 -0.49 -9.50
C ILE A 96 5.70 -0.61 -10.99
N LYS A 97 4.74 -1.47 -11.37
CA LYS A 97 4.30 -1.61 -12.78
C LYS A 97 3.52 -0.38 -13.25
N ALA A 98 2.68 0.17 -12.38
CA ALA A 98 1.86 1.34 -12.65
C ALA A 98 2.67 2.64 -12.76
N HIS A 99 3.81 2.73 -12.07
CA HIS A 99 4.70 3.88 -12.15
C HIS A 99 5.73 3.69 -13.29
N THR A 100 5.28 3.98 -14.51
CA THR A 100 6.00 3.63 -15.77
C THR A 100 7.08 4.63 -16.16
N GLN A 101 6.97 5.88 -15.70
CA GLN A 101 7.92 6.98 -15.89
C GLN A 101 7.88 7.89 -14.66
N PRO A 102 8.92 8.70 -14.36
CA PRO A 102 9.00 9.48 -13.12
C PRO A 102 7.75 10.32 -12.80
N ASN A 103 7.07 10.84 -13.82
CA ASN A 103 5.87 11.67 -13.69
C ASN A 103 4.63 11.01 -14.31
N VAL A 104 4.57 9.67 -14.37
CA VAL A 104 3.42 8.93 -14.91
C VAL A 104 3.04 7.77 -14.00
N LEU A 105 1.83 7.82 -13.45
CA LEU A 105 1.25 6.79 -12.60
C LEU A 105 -0.07 6.28 -13.19
N TRP A 106 -0.16 4.99 -13.52
CA TRP A 106 -1.44 4.35 -13.85
C TRP A 106 -2.25 4.14 -12.58
N ALA A 107 -3.30 4.93 -12.46
CA ALA A 107 -4.00 5.20 -11.22
C ALA A 107 -5.26 4.36 -11.04
N GLN A 108 -5.83 3.86 -12.14
CA GLN A 108 -7.03 3.03 -12.10
C GLN A 108 -7.05 2.03 -13.25
N VAL A 109 -7.59 0.84 -13.02
CA VAL A 109 -7.92 -0.14 -14.07
C VAL A 109 -9.33 -0.66 -13.86
N GLY A 110 -10.17 -0.54 -14.88
CA GLY A 110 -11.60 -0.78 -14.79
C GLY A 110 -12.37 0.54 -14.81
N ASP A 111 -13.49 0.52 -15.50
CA ASP A 111 -14.47 1.61 -15.50
C ASP A 111 -15.54 1.31 -14.44
N GLY A 112 -15.67 2.16 -13.43
CA GLY A 112 -16.49 1.85 -12.25
C GLY A 112 -17.98 1.69 -12.58
N GLU A 113 -18.52 2.55 -13.44
CA GLU A 113 -19.92 2.49 -13.84
C GLU A 113 -20.24 1.15 -14.53
N SER A 114 -19.49 0.78 -15.58
CA SER A 114 -19.74 -0.48 -16.28
C SER A 114 -19.41 -1.73 -15.45
N ASP A 115 -18.42 -1.68 -14.56
CA ASP A 115 -18.13 -2.78 -13.62
C ASP A 115 -19.27 -2.98 -12.62
N HIS A 116 -19.88 -1.88 -12.15
CA HIS A 116 -20.97 -1.88 -11.19
C HIS A 116 -22.33 -2.25 -11.82
N TYR A 117 -22.47 -2.12 -13.13
CA TYR A 117 -23.59 -2.67 -13.90
C TYR A 117 -23.53 -4.19 -14.12
N CYS A 118 -22.49 -4.88 -13.62
CA CYS A 118 -22.30 -6.32 -13.80
C CYS A 118 -22.07 -7.07 -12.48
N TRP A 119 -22.66 -8.27 -12.37
CA TRP A 119 -22.46 -9.18 -11.24
C TRP A 119 -21.83 -10.52 -11.66
N GLU A 120 -20.68 -10.45 -12.30
CA GLU A 120 -19.95 -11.61 -12.81
C GLU A 120 -18.82 -12.04 -11.85
N ARG A 121 -18.15 -13.17 -12.13
CA ARG A 121 -16.91 -13.53 -11.43
C ARG A 121 -15.75 -12.72 -11.99
N ALA A 122 -14.72 -12.46 -11.17
CA ALA A 122 -13.50 -11.80 -11.63
C ALA A 122 -12.84 -12.56 -12.81
N GLU A 123 -12.93 -13.88 -12.79
CA GLU A 123 -12.38 -14.77 -13.81
C GLU A 123 -13.16 -14.71 -15.14
N ASP A 124 -14.44 -14.32 -15.09
CA ASP A 124 -15.35 -14.25 -16.23
C ASP A 124 -15.52 -12.84 -16.80
N MET A 125 -14.76 -11.85 -16.28
CA MET A 125 -15.01 -10.44 -16.57
C MET A 125 -15.11 -10.13 -18.07
N THR A 126 -16.19 -9.45 -18.43
CA THR A 126 -16.46 -8.98 -19.80
C THR A 126 -16.50 -7.45 -19.91
N THR A 127 -16.54 -6.74 -18.78
CA THR A 127 -16.59 -5.27 -18.73
C THR A 127 -15.29 -4.61 -19.24
N PRO A 128 -15.37 -3.38 -19.77
CA PRO A 128 -14.18 -2.62 -20.15
C PRO A 128 -13.19 -2.45 -19.00
N ARG A 129 -11.97 -2.96 -19.19
CA ARG A 129 -10.86 -2.80 -18.25
C ARG A 129 -9.93 -1.65 -18.65
N THR A 130 -10.52 -0.51 -18.99
CA THR A 130 -9.78 0.71 -19.37
C THR A 130 -8.83 1.11 -18.24
N ALA A 131 -7.58 1.40 -18.59
CA ALA A 131 -6.60 1.92 -17.65
C ALA A 131 -6.53 3.44 -17.76
N TYR A 132 -6.51 4.11 -16.61
CA TYR A 132 -6.43 5.57 -16.48
C TYR A 132 -5.12 5.94 -15.79
N LYS A 133 -4.52 7.07 -16.17
CA LYS A 133 -3.21 7.52 -15.66
C LYS A 133 -3.26 8.97 -15.20
N LEU A 134 -2.32 9.29 -14.32
CA LEU A 134 -1.92 10.63 -13.97
C LEU A 134 -0.63 10.97 -14.69
N ASP A 135 -0.51 12.22 -15.15
CA ASP A 135 0.69 12.78 -15.78
C ASP A 135 0.75 14.31 -15.57
N PRO A 136 1.78 15.03 -16.06
CA PRO A 136 1.88 16.48 -15.85
C PRO A 136 0.69 17.31 -16.37
N SER A 137 -0.03 16.81 -17.37
CA SER A 137 -1.23 17.47 -17.91
C SER A 137 -2.51 17.08 -17.16
N HIS A 138 -2.50 15.94 -16.49
CA HIS A 138 -3.61 15.40 -15.71
C HIS A 138 -3.05 14.94 -14.34
N PRO A 139 -2.74 15.89 -13.43
CA PRO A 139 -2.10 15.59 -12.15
C PRO A 139 -3.03 14.91 -11.16
N GLY A 140 -2.45 14.35 -10.09
CA GLY A 140 -3.19 13.77 -8.96
C GLY A 140 -2.28 13.60 -7.77
N SER A 141 -2.08 14.68 -7.01
CA SER A 141 -1.12 14.79 -5.91
C SER A 141 -1.51 13.96 -4.70
N ASP A 142 -2.80 13.83 -4.46
CA ASP A 142 -3.40 12.91 -3.49
C ASP A 142 -2.96 11.48 -3.78
N LEU A 143 -3.35 10.92 -4.92
CA LEU A 143 -3.02 9.54 -5.27
C LEU A 143 -1.52 9.31 -5.45
N ALA A 144 -0.80 10.20 -6.15
CA ALA A 144 0.65 10.06 -6.31
C ALA A 144 1.38 10.20 -4.96
N GLY A 145 0.90 11.07 -4.07
CA GLY A 145 1.38 11.22 -2.70
C GLY A 145 1.14 9.98 -1.85
N GLU A 146 -0.09 9.44 -1.83
CA GLU A 146 -0.39 8.21 -1.09
C GLU A 146 0.38 7.01 -1.64
N ALA A 147 0.56 6.89 -2.95
CA ALA A 147 1.41 5.86 -3.55
C ALA A 147 2.88 6.02 -3.14
N ALA A 148 3.39 7.26 -3.04
CA ALA A 148 4.72 7.54 -2.51
C ALA A 148 4.85 7.13 -1.03
N ALA A 149 3.85 7.45 -0.20
CA ALA A 149 3.79 7.04 1.21
C ALA A 149 3.80 5.51 1.35
N ALA A 150 2.95 4.82 0.59
CA ALA A 150 2.85 3.37 0.58
C ALA A 150 4.19 2.69 0.25
N LEU A 151 4.87 3.17 -0.80
CA LEU A 151 6.16 2.63 -1.23
C LEU A 151 7.29 2.97 -0.24
N ALA A 152 7.28 4.16 0.36
CA ALA A 152 8.25 4.55 1.40
C ALA A 152 8.07 3.73 2.69
N ALA A 153 6.84 3.57 3.18
CA ALA A 153 6.53 2.73 4.33
C ALA A 153 6.88 1.26 4.06
N ALA A 154 6.53 0.74 2.87
CA ALA A 154 6.89 -0.62 2.48
C ALA A 154 8.41 -0.79 2.37
N ALA A 155 9.14 0.21 1.90
CA ALA A 155 10.60 0.14 1.86
C ALA A 155 11.20 -0.09 3.26
N LEU A 156 10.68 0.58 4.29
CA LEU A 156 11.07 0.31 5.69
C LEU A 156 10.72 -1.13 6.10
N ALA A 157 9.49 -1.56 5.84
CA ALA A 157 9.02 -2.91 6.18
C ALA A 157 9.89 -4.02 5.55
N PHE A 158 10.34 -3.83 4.30
CA PHE A 158 11.19 -4.80 3.59
C PHE A 158 12.69 -4.66 3.89
N LYS A 159 13.15 -3.55 4.46
CA LYS A 159 14.59 -3.29 4.65
C LYS A 159 15.34 -4.44 5.35
N PRO A 160 14.80 -5.10 6.39
CA PRO A 160 15.48 -6.23 7.04
C PRO A 160 15.44 -7.54 6.25
N TYR A 161 14.52 -7.69 5.29
CA TYR A 161 14.19 -8.96 4.64
C TYR A 161 14.58 -9.02 3.16
N ASP A 162 14.55 -7.88 2.47
CA ASP A 162 14.86 -7.73 1.05
C ASP A 162 15.31 -6.27 0.78
N SER A 163 16.57 -5.97 1.11
CA SER A 163 17.14 -4.63 0.97
C SER A 163 17.20 -4.13 -0.48
N SER A 164 17.29 -5.03 -1.46
CA SER A 164 17.26 -4.67 -2.88
C SER A 164 15.86 -4.23 -3.32
N TYR A 165 14.82 -4.93 -2.89
CA TYR A 165 13.44 -4.52 -3.12
C TYR A 165 13.11 -3.23 -2.35
N SER A 166 13.56 -3.10 -1.09
CA SER A 166 13.44 -1.87 -0.30
C SER A 166 14.01 -0.64 -1.04
N ASN A 167 15.23 -0.74 -1.57
CA ASN A 167 15.85 0.35 -2.34
C ASN A 167 15.08 0.68 -3.63
N LEU A 168 14.54 -0.33 -4.31
CA LEU A 168 13.70 -0.11 -5.49
C LEU A 168 12.42 0.66 -5.11
N LEU A 169 11.74 0.27 -4.03
CA LEU A 169 10.54 0.95 -3.55
C LEU A 169 10.84 2.43 -3.24
N LEU A 170 11.98 2.73 -2.61
CA LEU A 170 12.40 4.11 -2.35
C LEU A 170 12.61 4.92 -3.64
N VAL A 171 13.16 4.34 -4.70
CA VAL A 171 13.31 5.06 -5.98
C VAL A 171 11.95 5.51 -6.50
N HIS A 172 10.97 4.59 -6.54
CA HIS A 172 9.63 4.93 -6.99
C HIS A 172 8.93 5.91 -6.04
N ALA A 173 9.09 5.76 -4.72
CA ALA A 173 8.51 6.66 -3.73
C ALA A 173 9.00 8.11 -3.88
N LYS A 174 10.31 8.31 -4.04
CA LYS A 174 10.91 9.65 -4.23
C LYS A 174 10.43 10.31 -5.53
N GLN A 175 10.36 9.54 -6.61
CA GLN A 175 9.86 10.02 -7.90
C GLN A 175 8.38 10.41 -7.83
N LEU A 176 7.52 9.57 -7.26
CA LEU A 176 6.10 9.85 -7.13
C LEU A 176 5.82 11.04 -6.21
N PHE A 177 6.57 11.20 -5.12
CA PHE A 177 6.48 12.40 -4.28
C PHE A 177 6.87 13.66 -5.07
N SER A 178 7.98 13.61 -5.82
CA SER A 178 8.40 14.72 -6.67
C SER A 178 7.33 15.05 -7.71
N PHE A 179 6.72 14.05 -8.33
CA PHE A 179 5.61 14.23 -9.27
C PHE A 179 4.41 14.89 -8.61
N ALA A 180 3.97 14.36 -7.46
CA ALA A 180 2.84 14.84 -6.69
C ALA A 180 3.00 16.31 -6.25
N ASP A 181 4.18 16.69 -5.75
CA ASP A 181 4.43 18.05 -5.26
C ASP A 181 4.63 19.07 -6.40
N THR A 182 5.22 18.64 -7.52
CA THR A 182 5.52 19.52 -8.66
C THR A 182 4.28 19.82 -9.50
N PHE A 183 3.44 18.83 -9.75
CA PHE A 183 2.24 18.95 -10.56
C PHE A 183 1.01 18.76 -9.68
N ARG A 184 0.54 19.88 -9.11
CA ARG A 184 -0.53 19.86 -8.11
C ARG A 184 -1.92 19.77 -8.72
N GLY A 185 -2.72 18.83 -8.23
CA GLY A 185 -4.13 18.67 -8.61
C GLY A 185 -4.76 17.44 -7.94
N LEU A 186 -6.09 17.34 -8.00
CA LEU A 186 -6.82 16.19 -7.48
C LEU A 186 -6.87 15.09 -8.55
N TYR A 187 -6.66 13.83 -8.16
CA TYR A 187 -6.59 12.74 -9.15
C TYR A 187 -7.94 12.47 -9.84
N ASP A 188 -9.05 12.75 -9.17
CA ASP A 188 -10.40 12.53 -9.65
C ASP A 188 -10.88 13.65 -10.58
N ASP A 189 -10.23 14.82 -10.59
CA ASP A 189 -10.36 15.78 -11.71
C ASP A 189 -9.73 15.21 -13.00
N SER A 190 -8.60 14.52 -12.85
CA SER A 190 -7.86 13.89 -13.96
C SER A 190 -8.47 12.56 -14.42
N ILE A 191 -9.17 11.88 -13.52
CA ILE A 191 -9.86 10.62 -13.78
C ILE A 191 -11.31 10.77 -13.31
N PRO A 192 -12.18 11.44 -14.09
CA PRO A 192 -13.56 11.70 -13.68
C PRO A 192 -14.36 10.44 -13.34
N ASN A 193 -13.95 9.28 -13.88
CA ASN A 193 -14.55 7.99 -13.55
C ASN A 193 -14.45 7.65 -12.06
N ALA A 194 -13.45 8.15 -11.34
CA ALA A 194 -13.27 7.90 -9.91
C ALA A 194 -14.20 8.76 -9.03
N GLN A 195 -14.74 9.88 -9.54
CA GLN A 195 -15.49 10.87 -8.75
C GLN A 195 -16.75 10.30 -8.11
N ALA A 196 -17.38 9.29 -8.71
CA ALA A 196 -18.57 8.66 -8.16
C ALA A 196 -18.28 7.61 -7.06
N PHE A 197 -17.00 7.26 -6.85
CA PHE A 197 -16.60 6.16 -5.97
C PHE A 197 -15.63 6.61 -4.87
N TYR A 198 -14.55 7.30 -5.25
CA TYR A 198 -13.46 7.70 -4.36
C TYR A 198 -13.09 9.17 -4.60
N THR A 199 -14.04 10.08 -4.43
CA THR A 199 -13.80 11.53 -4.54
C THR A 199 -12.74 11.99 -3.54
N SER A 200 -11.81 12.82 -3.99
CA SER A 200 -10.77 13.38 -3.12
C SER A 200 -11.25 14.65 -2.42
N SER A 201 -11.02 14.78 -1.11
CA SER A 201 -11.29 16.04 -0.38
C SER A 201 -10.13 17.03 -0.44
N GLY A 202 -8.97 16.61 -0.96
CA GLY A 202 -7.75 17.41 -1.01
C GLY A 202 -6.51 16.54 -1.22
N TYR A 203 -5.37 17.19 -1.43
CA TYR A 203 -4.07 16.51 -1.54
C TYR A 203 -3.02 17.00 -0.52
N SER A 204 -3.40 17.98 0.30
CA SER A 204 -2.44 18.70 1.16
C SER A 204 -1.89 17.78 2.26
N ASP A 205 -2.76 16.96 2.83
CA ASP A 205 -2.41 15.94 3.81
C ASP A 205 -1.57 14.81 3.20
N GLU A 206 -1.81 14.38 1.96
CA GLU A 206 -0.99 13.37 1.27
C GLU A 206 0.43 13.85 1.00
N LEU A 207 0.61 15.12 0.66
CA LEU A 207 1.95 15.68 0.49
C LEU A 207 2.72 15.66 1.81
N LEU A 208 2.09 16.08 2.91
CA LEU A 208 2.70 15.99 4.24
C LEU A 208 2.94 14.53 4.66
N TRP A 209 1.99 13.65 4.38
CA TRP A 209 2.02 12.23 4.70
C TRP A 209 3.16 11.49 3.99
N ALA A 210 3.27 11.68 2.67
CA ALA A 210 4.33 11.13 1.85
C ALA A 210 5.71 11.63 2.29
N ALA A 211 5.84 12.93 2.56
CA ALA A 211 7.09 13.50 3.07
C ALA A 211 7.44 12.91 4.45
N ALA A 212 6.50 12.78 5.37
CA ALA A 212 6.75 12.17 6.69
C ALA A 212 7.22 10.72 6.58
N TRP A 213 6.62 9.92 5.70
CA TRP A 213 7.08 8.55 5.43
C TRP A 213 8.43 8.48 4.75
N LEU A 214 8.70 9.36 3.78
CA LEU A 214 10.00 9.44 3.12
C LEU A 214 11.11 9.86 4.08
N TYR A 215 10.85 10.82 4.98
CA TYR A 215 11.79 11.16 6.05
C TYR A 215 12.07 9.92 6.91
N ARG A 216 11.01 9.24 7.37
CA ARG A 216 11.16 8.06 8.21
C ARG A 216 11.93 6.94 7.52
N ALA A 217 11.76 6.78 6.21
CA ALA A 217 12.40 5.73 5.44
C ALA A 217 13.87 6.01 5.08
N THR A 218 14.26 7.29 5.02
CA THR A 218 15.56 7.71 4.47
C THR A 218 16.43 8.49 5.44
N TYR A 219 15.84 9.07 6.49
CA TYR A 219 16.43 10.09 7.35
C TYR A 219 16.97 11.32 6.59
N ASP A 220 16.50 11.55 5.37
CA ASP A 220 16.86 12.71 4.57
C ASP A 220 16.12 13.95 5.08
N GLU A 221 16.87 14.89 5.67
CA GLU A 221 16.34 16.09 6.32
C GLU A 221 15.46 16.94 5.40
N TYR A 222 15.68 16.86 4.07
CA TYR A 222 14.81 17.51 3.08
C TYR A 222 13.32 17.26 3.34
N TYR A 223 12.95 16.02 3.65
CA TYR A 223 11.54 15.66 3.85
C TYR A 223 10.98 16.15 5.19
N LEU A 224 11.77 16.12 6.27
CA LEU A 224 11.34 16.68 7.55
C LEU A 224 11.18 18.19 7.44
N LYS A 225 12.13 18.86 6.77
CA LYS A 225 12.04 20.29 6.47
C LYS A 225 10.81 20.61 5.62
N TYR A 226 10.51 19.80 4.60
CA TYR A 226 9.31 19.97 3.78
C TYR A 226 8.04 19.99 4.63
N VAL A 227 7.88 19.00 5.52
CA VAL A 227 6.71 18.92 6.42
C VAL A 227 6.63 20.16 7.31
N VAL A 228 7.76 20.61 7.85
CA VAL A 228 7.80 21.74 8.79
C VAL A 228 7.52 23.07 8.10
N ASP A 229 8.14 23.32 6.95
CA ASP A 229 7.97 24.56 6.19
C ASP A 229 6.53 24.69 5.65
N ASN A 230 5.90 23.56 5.30
CA ASN A 230 4.55 23.51 4.76
C ASN A 230 3.47 23.23 5.82
N ALA A 231 3.83 23.18 7.10
CA ALA A 231 2.93 22.76 8.18
C ALA A 231 1.66 23.59 8.27
N VAL A 232 1.76 24.91 8.06
CA VAL A 232 0.61 25.82 8.10
C VAL A 232 -0.11 25.87 6.76
N SER A 233 0.62 26.02 5.66
CA SER A 233 0.04 26.20 4.30
C SER A 233 -0.71 24.96 3.81
N LEU A 234 -0.24 23.77 4.16
CA LEU A 234 -0.91 22.49 3.89
C LEU A 234 -1.75 22.02 5.07
N GLY A 235 -1.99 22.87 6.08
CA GLY A 235 -2.93 22.61 7.15
C GLY A 235 -2.52 21.56 8.20
N GLY A 236 -1.32 20.99 8.12
CA GLY A 236 -0.81 19.98 9.04
C GLY A 236 -0.86 20.36 10.52
N THR A 237 -0.55 21.62 10.85
CA THR A 237 -0.68 22.18 12.22
C THR A 237 -1.91 23.06 12.42
N GLY A 238 -2.68 23.31 11.37
CA GLY A 238 -3.92 24.09 11.43
C GLY A 238 -5.12 23.22 11.78
N TRP A 239 -5.32 22.12 11.06
CA TRP A 239 -6.51 21.29 11.15
C TRP A 239 -6.50 20.37 12.36
N ALA A 240 -7.53 20.51 13.19
CA ALA A 240 -7.86 19.60 14.28
C ALA A 240 -8.96 18.64 13.80
N VAL A 241 -8.57 17.46 13.33
CA VAL A 241 -9.47 16.50 12.69
C VAL A 241 -9.97 15.44 13.67
N ARG A 242 -11.09 14.80 13.33
CA ARG A 242 -11.72 13.70 14.09
C ARG A 242 -11.87 12.42 13.26
N GLU A 243 -11.22 12.40 12.10
CA GLU A 243 -11.27 11.32 11.12
C GLU A 243 -9.85 10.99 10.67
N PHE A 244 -9.62 9.72 10.35
CA PHE A 244 -8.49 9.24 9.58
C PHE A 244 -9.00 8.18 8.60
N SER A 245 -8.68 8.31 7.32
CA SER A 245 -9.27 7.45 6.28
C SER A 245 -8.37 7.39 5.04
N TRP A 246 -8.83 6.67 4.02
CA TRP A 246 -8.18 6.68 2.70
C TRP A 246 -8.15 8.08 2.07
N ASP A 247 -9.07 8.97 2.48
CA ASP A 247 -9.21 10.34 1.98
C ASP A 247 -8.58 11.38 2.92
N ASN A 248 -8.59 11.20 4.24
CA ASN A 248 -8.01 12.17 5.18
C ASN A 248 -6.84 11.58 6.00
N LYS A 249 -5.64 12.13 5.82
CA LYS A 249 -4.38 11.67 6.43
C LYS A 249 -3.88 12.56 7.56
N TYR A 250 -4.56 13.65 7.91
CA TYR A 250 -4.07 14.61 8.92
C TYR A 250 -3.77 13.97 10.28
N ALA A 251 -4.72 13.21 10.85
CA ALA A 251 -4.49 12.55 12.14
C ALA A 251 -3.30 11.56 12.08
N GLY A 252 -3.16 10.84 10.95
CA GLY A 252 -2.04 9.94 10.70
C GLY A 252 -0.70 10.69 10.67
N VAL A 253 -0.60 11.79 9.92
CA VAL A 253 0.64 12.57 9.83
C VAL A 253 1.00 13.22 11.16
N GLN A 254 0.00 13.73 11.89
CA GLN A 254 0.16 14.35 13.19
C GLN A 254 0.73 13.36 14.22
N ILE A 255 0.19 12.14 14.27
CA ILE A 255 0.70 11.06 15.14
C ILE A 255 2.11 10.61 14.70
N LEU A 256 2.34 10.43 13.39
CA LEU A 256 3.62 9.99 12.86
C LEU A 256 4.75 10.97 13.19
N LEU A 257 4.50 12.28 13.04
CA LEU A 257 5.47 13.33 13.36
C LEU A 257 5.68 13.50 14.87
N THR A 258 4.67 13.18 15.67
CA THR A 258 4.81 13.14 17.13
C THR A 258 5.81 12.07 17.56
N LYS A 259 5.90 10.93 16.86
CA LYS A 259 6.94 9.93 17.13
C LYS A 259 8.35 10.52 17.01
N ILE A 260 8.61 11.31 15.97
CA ILE A 260 9.93 11.96 15.75
C ILE A 260 10.27 12.89 16.91
N LEU A 261 9.28 13.67 17.38
CA LEU A 261 9.42 14.53 18.55
C LEU A 261 9.75 13.72 19.81
N LEU A 262 8.97 12.68 20.07
CA LEU A 262 9.07 11.79 21.23
C LEU A 262 10.40 11.01 21.25
N ASP A 263 10.95 10.68 20.08
CA ASP A 263 12.27 10.07 19.94
C ASP A 263 13.43 11.06 20.16
N GLY A 264 13.14 12.34 20.40
CA GLY A 264 14.16 13.37 20.60
C GLY A 264 14.86 13.82 19.32
N ALA A 265 14.33 13.41 18.16
CA ALA A 265 14.91 13.68 16.83
C ALA A 265 14.37 14.98 16.20
N GLY A 266 13.74 15.86 16.99
CA GLY A 266 13.11 17.07 16.50
C GLY A 266 14.06 18.21 16.15
N GLY A 267 15.25 18.29 16.78
CA GLY A 267 16.25 19.33 16.49
C GLY A 267 15.68 20.75 16.47
N SER A 268 16.04 21.53 15.44
CA SER A 268 15.50 22.89 15.19
C SER A 268 14.00 22.92 14.88
N TYR A 269 13.38 21.78 14.56
CA TYR A 269 11.98 21.67 14.16
C TYR A 269 11.04 21.36 15.33
N THR A 270 11.58 21.22 16.55
CA THR A 270 10.84 20.85 17.76
C THR A 270 9.59 21.69 18.01
N SER A 271 9.63 23.00 17.74
CA SER A 271 8.48 23.90 17.94
C SER A 271 7.29 23.54 17.05
N THR A 272 7.52 23.27 15.77
CA THR A 272 6.48 22.86 14.82
C THR A 272 5.99 21.44 15.12
N LEU A 273 6.89 20.52 15.47
CA LEU A 273 6.50 19.16 15.84
C LEU A 273 5.61 19.11 17.09
N LYS A 274 5.81 20.02 18.06
CA LYS A 274 4.88 20.18 19.20
C LYS A 274 3.47 20.63 18.76
N GLN A 275 3.35 21.41 17.69
CA GLN A 275 2.04 21.77 17.15
C GLN A 275 1.37 20.58 16.48
N TYR A 276 2.13 19.74 15.76
CA TYR A 276 1.61 18.46 15.24
C TYR A 276 1.14 17.56 16.38
N GLN A 277 1.92 17.45 17.46
CA GLN A 277 1.53 16.71 18.67
C GLN A 277 0.22 17.23 19.26
N ALA A 278 0.03 18.54 19.36
CA ALA A 278 -1.23 19.10 19.86
C ALA A 278 -2.45 18.68 19.02
N LYS A 279 -2.29 18.45 17.72
CA LYS A 279 -3.36 17.93 16.86
C LYS A 279 -3.56 16.42 16.96
N ALA A 280 -2.48 15.65 17.13
CA ALA A 280 -2.55 14.23 17.47
C ALA A 280 -3.29 14.00 18.80
N ASP A 281 -2.99 14.84 19.80
CA ASP A 281 -3.67 14.84 21.10
C ASP A 281 -5.15 15.17 20.93
N TYR A 282 -5.50 16.20 20.15
CA TYR A 282 -6.89 16.55 19.85
C TYR A 282 -7.67 15.37 19.26
N PHE A 283 -7.13 14.71 18.22
CA PHE A 283 -7.78 13.54 17.60
C PHE A 283 -8.03 12.43 18.63
N THR A 284 -7.02 12.15 19.47
CA THR A 284 -7.09 11.11 20.50
C THR A 284 -8.11 11.45 21.58
N CYS A 285 -8.11 12.69 22.08
CA CYS A 285 -9.08 13.17 23.05
C CYS A 285 -10.51 13.15 22.49
N ALA A 286 -10.69 13.53 21.21
CA ALA A 286 -11.99 13.51 20.55
C ALA A 286 -12.56 12.09 20.41
N CYS A 287 -11.70 11.10 20.14
CA CYS A 287 -12.09 9.69 20.14
C CYS A 287 -12.55 9.22 21.52
N LEU A 288 -11.77 9.58 22.55
CA LEU A 288 -11.99 9.17 23.94
C LEU A 288 -13.16 9.87 24.65
N GLN A 289 -13.89 10.72 23.93
CA GLN A 289 -14.96 11.55 24.49
C GLN A 289 -14.48 12.51 25.59
N LYS A 290 -13.25 13.04 25.45
CA LYS A 290 -12.60 13.91 26.46
C LYS A 290 -12.21 15.28 25.93
N ASN A 291 -12.85 15.73 24.86
CA ASN A 291 -12.47 16.92 24.10
C ASN A 291 -13.43 18.11 24.27
N ASP A 292 -14.00 18.29 25.47
CA ASP A 292 -14.85 19.45 25.82
C ASP A 292 -16.02 19.62 24.84
N GLY A 293 -16.70 18.51 24.54
CA GLY A 293 -17.83 18.46 23.61
C GLY A 293 -17.46 18.38 22.12
N TYR A 294 -16.20 18.58 21.73
CA TYR A 294 -15.72 18.45 20.33
C TYR A 294 -15.30 17.02 19.99
N ASN A 295 -16.13 16.05 20.39
CA ASN A 295 -15.84 14.63 20.26
C ASN A 295 -16.26 14.07 18.89
N VAL A 296 -15.76 12.88 18.53
CA VAL A 296 -16.34 12.09 17.43
C VAL A 296 -17.65 11.47 17.92
N ALA A 297 -18.65 11.33 17.05
CA ALA A 297 -19.90 10.68 17.45
C ALA A 297 -19.68 9.18 17.71
N LEU A 298 -20.45 8.64 18.67
CA LEU A 298 -20.52 7.21 18.93
C LEU A 298 -21.94 6.71 18.66
N THR A 299 -22.08 5.44 18.24
CA THR A 299 -23.36 4.73 18.27
C THR A 299 -23.82 4.51 19.72
N THR A 300 -25.05 4.04 19.92
CA THR A 300 -25.55 3.71 21.26
C THR A 300 -24.72 2.59 21.92
N GLY A 301 -24.22 1.66 21.11
CA GLY A 301 -23.31 0.59 21.52
C GLY A 301 -21.84 1.00 21.68
N GLY A 302 -21.48 2.27 21.46
CA GLY A 302 -20.13 2.81 21.70
C GLY A 302 -19.13 2.65 20.55
N LEU A 303 -19.60 2.37 19.33
CA LEU A 303 -18.77 2.35 18.12
C LEU A 303 -18.54 3.78 17.61
N ILE A 304 -17.31 4.13 17.20
CA ILE A 304 -17.04 5.37 16.46
C ILE A 304 -17.93 5.45 15.21
N TYR A 305 -18.67 6.55 15.06
CA TYR A 305 -19.58 6.77 13.95
C TYR A 305 -19.27 8.08 13.24
N VAL A 306 -18.67 8.00 12.04
CA VAL A 306 -18.27 9.16 11.24
C VAL A 306 -19.24 9.40 10.08
N ARG A 307 -19.60 8.34 9.36
CA ARG A 307 -20.50 8.39 8.19
C ARG A 307 -21.44 7.19 8.17
N GLU A 308 -22.50 7.26 7.38
CA GLU A 308 -23.50 6.20 7.27
C GLU A 308 -23.00 5.00 6.44
N TRP A 309 -22.48 5.27 5.24
CA TRP A 309 -21.94 4.22 4.38
C TRP A 309 -20.57 3.74 4.88
N ASN A 310 -20.45 2.44 5.12
CA ASN A 310 -19.20 1.73 5.38
C ASN A 310 -18.43 2.36 6.55
N ASN A 311 -19.14 2.61 7.65
CA ASN A 311 -18.62 3.31 8.81
C ASN A 311 -17.44 2.59 9.49
N LEU A 312 -17.42 1.25 9.44
CA LEU A 312 -16.38 0.46 10.10
C LEU A 312 -14.97 0.72 9.55
N GLN A 313 -14.83 1.26 8.33
CA GLN A 313 -13.53 1.72 7.85
C GLN A 313 -12.94 2.81 8.76
N TYR A 314 -13.74 3.78 9.21
CA TYR A 314 -13.31 4.88 10.07
C TYR A 314 -13.06 4.41 11.50
N ALA A 315 -13.90 3.52 12.01
CA ALA A 315 -13.70 2.94 13.34
C ALA A 315 -12.42 2.10 13.39
N SER A 316 -12.13 1.31 12.35
CA SER A 316 -10.93 0.48 12.26
C SER A 316 -9.65 1.30 12.17
N SER A 317 -9.63 2.36 11.34
CA SER A 317 -8.48 3.23 11.12
C SER A 317 -8.20 4.09 12.36
N ALA A 318 -9.23 4.62 13.02
CA ALA A 318 -9.10 5.34 14.28
C ALA A 318 -8.57 4.42 15.39
N ALA A 319 -9.15 3.21 15.55
CA ALA A 319 -8.68 2.26 16.54
C ALA A 319 -7.21 1.85 16.33
N PHE A 320 -6.78 1.66 15.07
CA PHE A 320 -5.37 1.44 14.74
C PHE A 320 -4.49 2.63 15.17
N LEU A 321 -4.86 3.87 14.84
CA LEU A 321 -4.09 5.06 15.22
C LEU A 321 -3.99 5.23 16.74
N LEU A 322 -5.08 4.97 17.47
CA LEU A 322 -5.10 5.04 18.93
C LEU A 322 -4.18 3.98 19.54
N ALA A 323 -4.17 2.76 19.00
CA ALA A 323 -3.24 1.72 19.42
C ALA A 323 -1.78 2.13 19.16
N MET A 324 -1.49 2.76 18.01
CA MET A 324 -0.14 3.25 17.69
C MET A 324 0.29 4.39 18.59
N TYR A 325 -0.59 5.36 18.81
CA TYR A 325 -0.26 6.51 19.63
C TYR A 325 -0.08 6.13 21.09
N SER A 326 -0.90 5.20 21.59
CA SER A 326 -0.71 4.60 22.92
C SER A 326 0.69 4.00 23.07
N ASP A 327 1.19 3.28 22.07
CA ASP A 327 2.54 2.70 22.12
C ASP A 327 3.63 3.76 22.14
N TYR A 328 3.53 4.78 21.30
CA TYR A 328 4.52 5.86 21.28
C TYR A 328 4.57 6.60 22.61
N LEU A 329 3.41 6.86 23.22
CA LEU A 329 3.33 7.49 24.54
C LEU A 329 3.89 6.55 25.63
N SER A 330 3.56 5.26 25.59
CA SER A 330 4.03 4.25 26.55
C SER A 330 5.55 4.11 26.53
N GLU A 331 6.15 3.99 25.35
CA GLU A 331 7.61 3.87 25.16
C GLU A 331 8.37 5.03 25.80
N LYS A 332 7.80 6.24 25.75
CA LYS A 332 8.40 7.46 26.32
C LYS A 332 7.86 7.84 27.70
N LYS A 333 6.99 7.03 28.29
CA LYS A 333 6.31 7.33 29.57
C LYS A 333 5.61 8.70 29.55
N ALA A 334 5.09 9.09 28.39
CA ALA A 334 4.34 10.32 28.20
C ALA A 334 2.88 10.12 28.60
N VAL A 335 2.25 11.20 29.08
CA VAL A 335 0.84 11.23 29.48
C VAL A 335 0.11 12.21 28.57
N LEU A 336 -1.03 11.80 28.03
CA LEU A 336 -1.89 12.64 27.20
C LEU A 336 -2.67 13.61 28.11
N THR A 337 -2.71 14.88 27.73
CA THR A 337 -3.52 15.89 28.43
C THR A 337 -4.70 16.28 27.55
N CYS A 338 -5.90 15.84 27.94
CA CYS A 338 -7.15 16.24 27.30
C CYS A 338 -7.82 17.38 28.08
N PRO A 339 -8.73 18.14 27.45
CA PRO A 339 -9.55 19.13 28.15
C PRO A 339 -10.25 18.60 29.41
N GLU A 340 -10.73 17.36 29.38
CA GLU A 340 -11.44 16.72 30.51
C GLU A 340 -10.50 15.95 31.45
N GLY A 341 -9.18 16.15 31.35
CA GLY A 341 -8.19 15.63 32.28
C GLY A 341 -7.11 14.76 31.63
N GLN A 342 -6.23 14.23 32.49
CA GLN A 342 -5.14 13.37 32.05
C GLN A 342 -5.63 11.99 31.62
N VAL A 343 -5.01 11.46 30.58
CA VAL A 343 -5.31 10.15 29.99
C VAL A 343 -4.00 9.36 29.94
N GLN A 344 -4.01 8.16 30.51
CA GLN A 344 -2.88 7.26 30.44
C GLN A 344 -2.84 6.55 29.08
N PRO A 345 -1.66 6.16 28.58
CA PRO A 345 -1.57 5.37 27.36
C PRO A 345 -2.42 4.09 27.39
N SER A 346 -2.55 3.46 28.56
CA SER A 346 -3.43 2.30 28.76
C SER A 346 -4.92 2.60 28.53
N ASP A 347 -5.38 3.82 28.81
CA ASP A 347 -6.77 4.23 28.57
C ASP A 347 -7.02 4.38 27.07
N VAL A 348 -6.05 4.97 26.34
CA VAL A 348 -6.07 5.08 24.87
C VAL A 348 -6.18 3.70 24.23
N LEU A 349 -5.34 2.76 24.69
CA LEU A 349 -5.34 1.38 24.19
C LEU A 349 -6.61 0.61 24.56
N SER A 350 -7.17 0.86 25.75
CA SER A 350 -8.42 0.24 26.20
C SER A 350 -9.59 0.65 25.31
N PHE A 351 -9.63 1.91 24.86
CA PHE A 351 -10.62 2.36 23.91
C PHE A 351 -10.38 1.80 22.49
N ALA A 352 -9.14 1.76 22.01
CA ALA A 352 -8.82 1.07 20.75
C ALA A 352 -9.29 -0.40 20.78
N LYS A 353 -9.10 -1.08 21.93
CA LYS A 353 -9.59 -2.44 22.18
C LYS A 353 -11.12 -2.49 22.17
N SER A 354 -11.83 -1.51 22.71
CA SER A 354 -13.31 -1.52 22.72
C SER A 354 -13.87 -1.50 21.29
N GLN A 355 -13.25 -0.76 20.37
CA GLN A 355 -13.62 -0.75 18.96
C GLN A 355 -13.35 -2.11 18.28
N ALA A 356 -12.19 -2.73 18.57
CA ALA A 356 -11.88 -4.07 18.10
C ALA A 356 -12.86 -5.11 18.66
N ASP A 357 -13.17 -5.06 19.95
CA ASP A 357 -14.15 -5.94 20.60
C ASP A 357 -15.53 -5.77 19.96
N TYR A 358 -15.95 -4.53 19.68
CA TYR A 358 -17.20 -4.23 18.98
C TYR A 358 -17.24 -4.89 17.60
N ILE A 359 -16.20 -4.71 16.78
CA ILE A 359 -16.06 -5.35 15.46
C ILE A 359 -16.13 -6.88 15.56
N LEU A 360 -15.55 -7.45 16.63
CA LEU A 360 -15.48 -8.90 16.84
C LEU A 360 -16.71 -9.49 17.55
N GLY A 361 -17.75 -8.69 17.83
CA GLY A 361 -19.05 -9.17 18.29
C GLY A 361 -19.51 -8.66 19.66
N LYS A 362 -18.71 -7.85 20.36
CA LYS A 362 -19.13 -7.19 21.60
C LYS A 362 -19.95 -5.92 21.29
N ASN A 363 -21.08 -6.10 20.63
CA ASN A 363 -22.00 -5.05 20.21
C ASN A 363 -23.46 -5.46 20.50
N PRO A 364 -24.43 -4.52 20.40
CA PRO A 364 -25.83 -4.79 20.74
C PRO A 364 -26.49 -5.95 19.97
N LYS A 365 -25.99 -6.29 18.78
CA LYS A 365 -26.51 -7.41 17.96
C LYS A 365 -25.78 -8.74 18.21
N ALA A 366 -24.69 -8.74 18.96
CA ALA A 366 -23.81 -9.89 19.16
C ALA A 366 -23.34 -10.54 17.83
N ILE A 367 -23.07 -9.71 16.81
CA ILE A 367 -22.62 -10.12 15.48
C ILE A 367 -21.16 -9.70 15.30
N SER A 368 -20.28 -10.61 14.88
CA SER A 368 -18.96 -10.19 14.40
C SER A 368 -19.09 -9.60 12.99
N TYR A 369 -18.67 -8.35 12.82
CA TYR A 369 -18.60 -7.69 11.52
C TYR A 369 -17.34 -8.08 10.72
N LEU A 370 -16.54 -9.01 11.25
CA LEU A 370 -15.41 -9.61 10.54
C LEU A 370 -15.81 -11.00 10.03
N VAL A 371 -16.02 -11.13 8.72
CA VAL A 371 -16.61 -12.33 8.11
C VAL A 371 -15.81 -13.60 8.45
N GLY A 372 -16.53 -14.62 8.92
CA GLY A 372 -15.95 -15.90 9.31
C GLY A 372 -15.17 -15.89 10.62
N TYR A 373 -15.31 -14.85 11.45
CA TYR A 373 -14.81 -14.84 12.83
C TYR A 373 -15.97 -14.98 13.83
N GLY A 374 -15.76 -15.75 14.90
CA GLY A 374 -16.82 -16.07 15.85
C GLY A 374 -17.88 -17.04 15.29
N GLN A 375 -18.95 -17.25 16.05
CA GLN A 375 -20.06 -18.13 15.68
C GLN A 375 -21.18 -17.41 14.92
N ASN A 376 -21.25 -16.08 15.05
CA ASN A 376 -22.29 -15.25 14.45
C ASN A 376 -21.62 -14.13 13.65
N TYR A 377 -21.73 -14.17 12.33
CA TYR A 377 -21.16 -13.18 11.40
C TYR A 377 -22.05 -13.10 10.14
N PRO A 378 -22.04 -11.97 9.40
CA PRO A 378 -22.83 -11.81 8.18
C PRO A 378 -22.47 -12.84 7.10
N THR A 379 -23.47 -13.36 6.41
CA THR A 379 -23.32 -14.42 5.40
C THR A 379 -23.79 -14.01 4.00
N HIS A 380 -24.42 -12.84 3.86
CA HIS A 380 -24.91 -12.27 2.61
C HIS A 380 -24.10 -11.04 2.23
N ILE A 381 -22.81 -11.24 2.01
CA ILE A 381 -21.85 -10.15 1.75
C ILE A 381 -22.02 -9.61 0.33
N HIS A 382 -22.07 -8.29 0.17
CA HIS A 382 -21.98 -7.60 -1.12
C HIS A 382 -20.58 -7.78 -1.74
N HIS A 383 -20.32 -8.96 -2.30
CA HIS A 383 -19.04 -9.28 -2.93
C HIS A 383 -19.22 -10.33 -4.02
N ARG A 384 -18.89 -9.97 -5.27
CA ARG A 384 -19.12 -10.79 -6.47
C ARG A 384 -18.50 -12.18 -6.35
N GLY A 385 -17.19 -12.26 -6.10
CA GLY A 385 -16.51 -13.55 -5.95
C GLY A 385 -16.96 -14.38 -4.74
N ALA A 386 -17.59 -13.77 -3.73
CA ALA A 386 -18.06 -14.47 -2.54
C ALA A 386 -19.44 -15.08 -2.79
N SER A 387 -20.29 -14.30 -3.47
CA SER A 387 -21.69 -14.62 -3.75
C SER A 387 -21.90 -15.59 -4.91
N ILE A 388 -20.94 -15.72 -5.83
CA ILE A 388 -21.03 -16.61 -7.01
C ILE A 388 -20.23 -17.90 -6.77
N ALA A 389 -20.76 -19.05 -7.18
CA ALA A 389 -20.03 -20.32 -7.09
C ALA A 389 -18.68 -20.24 -7.84
N PRO A 390 -17.59 -20.78 -7.26
CA PRO A 390 -16.26 -20.62 -7.83
C PRO A 390 -16.13 -21.31 -9.18
N ILE A 391 -15.24 -20.80 -10.03
CA ILE A 391 -14.98 -21.35 -11.38
C ILE A 391 -14.51 -22.81 -11.36
N SER A 392 -13.94 -23.27 -10.24
CA SER A 392 -13.54 -24.66 -10.03
C SER A 392 -14.71 -25.62 -9.77
N VAL A 393 -15.89 -25.10 -9.41
CA VAL A 393 -17.12 -25.86 -9.16
C VAL A 393 -18.10 -25.68 -10.31
N GLN A 394 -18.28 -24.44 -10.78
CA GLN A 394 -19.10 -24.12 -11.95
C GLN A 394 -18.22 -23.56 -13.06
N HIS A 395 -17.84 -24.41 -14.01
CA HIS A 395 -16.92 -24.06 -15.10
C HIS A 395 -17.55 -23.17 -16.19
N ALA A 396 -18.87 -23.22 -16.36
CA ALA A 396 -19.56 -22.32 -17.28
C ALA A 396 -19.44 -20.88 -16.77
N PRO A 397 -19.13 -19.90 -17.64
CA PRO A 397 -19.02 -18.50 -17.25
C PRO A 397 -20.35 -18.00 -16.68
N VAL A 398 -20.31 -17.11 -15.69
CA VAL A 398 -21.48 -16.39 -15.20
C VAL A 398 -21.45 -15.01 -15.82
N SER A 399 -22.38 -14.74 -16.74
CA SER A 399 -22.42 -13.48 -17.46
C SER A 399 -22.93 -12.31 -16.59
N CYS A 400 -22.56 -11.09 -16.96
CA CYS A 400 -22.91 -9.83 -16.29
C CYS A 400 -24.36 -9.78 -15.71
N ILE A 401 -25.38 -9.99 -16.54
CA ILE A 401 -26.79 -9.90 -16.14
C ILE A 401 -27.28 -11.18 -15.45
N GLU A 402 -26.87 -12.35 -15.93
CA GLU A 402 -27.19 -13.64 -15.29
C GLU A 402 -26.74 -13.68 -13.84
N GLY A 403 -25.61 -13.04 -13.55
CA GLY A 403 -25.10 -12.78 -12.22
C GLY A 403 -26.11 -12.15 -11.27
N PHE A 404 -26.80 -11.11 -11.72
CA PHE A 404 -27.82 -10.44 -10.91
C PHE A 404 -29.02 -11.33 -10.68
N GLU A 405 -29.53 -11.94 -11.74
CA GLU A 405 -30.73 -12.80 -11.71
C GLU A 405 -30.53 -14.05 -10.84
N THR A 406 -29.34 -14.65 -10.88
CA THR A 406 -29.08 -15.97 -10.28
C THR A 406 -28.39 -15.89 -8.93
N TRP A 407 -27.48 -14.92 -8.75
CA TRP A 407 -26.56 -14.89 -7.61
C TRP A 407 -26.77 -13.68 -6.70
N TYR A 408 -26.98 -12.49 -7.25
CA TYR A 408 -27.07 -11.27 -6.44
C TYR A 408 -28.31 -11.24 -5.53
N HIS A 409 -29.48 -11.61 -6.05
CA HIS A 409 -30.73 -11.62 -5.27
C HIS A 409 -31.01 -12.96 -4.59
N ARG A 410 -30.06 -13.89 -4.64
CA ARG A 410 -30.23 -15.23 -4.09
C ARG A 410 -30.39 -15.18 -2.56
N PRO A 411 -31.45 -15.79 -1.98
CA PRO A 411 -31.71 -15.73 -0.53
C PRO A 411 -30.76 -16.61 0.29
N GLN A 412 -30.08 -17.56 -0.34
CA GLN A 412 -29.06 -18.35 0.33
C GLN A 412 -27.79 -17.52 0.61
N ALA A 413 -27.10 -17.90 1.68
CA ALA A 413 -25.79 -17.38 2.03
C ALA A 413 -24.80 -17.49 0.86
N ASN A 414 -23.78 -16.63 0.88
CA ASN A 414 -22.70 -16.65 -0.09
C ASN A 414 -22.01 -18.03 -0.11
N PRO A 415 -21.85 -18.68 -1.28
CA PRO A 415 -21.25 -20.00 -1.38
C PRO A 415 -19.77 -20.03 -0.96
N ASN A 416 -19.07 -18.89 -1.06
CA ASN A 416 -17.69 -18.75 -0.61
C ASN A 416 -17.62 -17.81 0.59
N ILE A 417 -17.09 -18.31 1.71
CA ILE A 417 -16.83 -17.46 2.88
C ILE A 417 -15.59 -16.62 2.61
N ILE A 418 -15.78 -15.30 2.52
CA ILE A 418 -14.70 -14.33 2.36
C ILE A 418 -14.07 -13.99 3.73
N HIS A 419 -13.29 -14.94 4.25
CA HIS A 419 -12.70 -14.82 5.58
C HIS A 419 -11.94 -13.50 5.79
N GLY A 420 -12.25 -12.84 6.90
CA GLY A 420 -11.55 -11.63 7.35
C GLY A 420 -11.96 -10.34 6.65
N ALA A 421 -12.97 -10.39 5.79
CA ALA A 421 -13.58 -9.18 5.23
C ALA A 421 -14.26 -8.39 6.36
N LEU A 422 -13.89 -7.12 6.52
CA LEU A 422 -14.61 -6.19 7.39
C LEU A 422 -15.74 -5.56 6.59
N VAL A 423 -16.99 -5.88 6.94
CA VAL A 423 -18.16 -5.28 6.28
C VAL A 423 -18.34 -3.81 6.68
N GLY A 424 -19.21 -3.07 5.99
CA GLY A 424 -19.50 -1.67 6.29
C GLY A 424 -20.03 -1.41 7.71
N GLY A 425 -20.79 -2.36 8.26
CA GLY A 425 -21.22 -2.36 9.65
C GLY A 425 -22.57 -1.68 9.91
N PRO A 426 -22.89 -1.43 11.18
CA PRO A 426 -24.24 -1.01 11.56
C PRO A 426 -24.48 0.48 11.34
N SER A 427 -25.76 0.86 11.35
CA SER A 427 -26.22 2.25 11.42
C SER A 427 -25.85 2.92 12.74
N LYS A 428 -26.13 4.23 12.84
CA LYS A 428 -25.91 5.02 14.08
C LYS A 428 -26.64 4.48 15.32
N THR A 429 -27.70 3.69 15.13
CA THR A 429 -28.50 3.05 16.20
C THR A 429 -28.11 1.59 16.43
N ASP A 430 -26.96 1.15 15.92
CA ASP A 430 -26.45 -0.21 16.02
C ASP A 430 -27.31 -1.25 15.25
N ASP A 431 -28.13 -0.81 14.31
CA ASP A 431 -28.92 -1.69 13.44
C ASP A 431 -28.12 -2.18 12.25
N PHE A 432 -28.25 -3.47 11.94
CA PHE A 432 -27.53 -4.13 10.84
C PHE A 432 -28.47 -5.09 10.09
N SER A 433 -28.45 -5.03 8.76
CA SER A 433 -29.18 -5.94 7.88
C SER A 433 -28.20 -6.74 7.03
N ASP A 434 -28.12 -8.06 7.29
CA ASP A 434 -27.31 -9.03 6.51
C ASP A 434 -27.98 -9.31 5.17
N ASP A 435 -27.88 -8.35 4.26
CA ASP A 435 -28.43 -8.40 2.92
C ASP A 435 -27.36 -8.00 1.89
N ARG A 436 -27.18 -8.84 0.86
CA ARG A 436 -26.23 -8.61 -0.22
C ARG A 436 -26.52 -7.33 -0.99
N SER A 437 -27.77 -6.89 -1.03
CA SER A 437 -28.17 -5.65 -1.69
C SER A 437 -27.92 -4.41 -0.85
N ASN A 438 -27.69 -4.56 0.45
CA ASN A 438 -27.36 -3.49 1.38
C ASN A 438 -25.84 -3.22 1.41
N TYR A 439 -25.29 -2.79 0.27
CA TYR A 439 -23.86 -2.56 0.09
C TYR A 439 -23.28 -1.58 1.13
N GLU A 440 -24.07 -0.62 1.62
CA GLU A 440 -23.63 0.33 2.64
C GLU A 440 -23.15 -0.34 3.93
N GLN A 441 -23.78 -1.46 4.29
CA GLN A 441 -23.50 -2.21 5.52
C GLN A 441 -22.75 -3.52 5.26
N THR A 442 -22.96 -4.18 4.12
CA THR A 442 -22.42 -5.54 3.87
C THR A 442 -21.23 -5.57 2.93
N GLU A 443 -20.87 -4.46 2.29
CA GLU A 443 -19.69 -4.41 1.41
C GLU A 443 -18.39 -4.28 2.22
N PRO A 444 -17.40 -5.16 1.98
CA PRO A 444 -16.08 -5.01 2.55
C PRO A 444 -15.14 -4.24 1.61
N THR A 445 -14.14 -3.57 2.19
CA THR A 445 -13.15 -2.78 1.43
C THR A 445 -11.72 -3.09 1.89
N LEU A 446 -10.75 -2.88 0.99
CA LEU A 446 -9.32 -2.88 1.35
C LEU A 446 -9.04 -1.86 2.45
N SER A 447 -9.57 -0.64 2.30
CA SER A 447 -9.32 0.51 3.19
C SER A 447 -9.79 0.25 4.63
N GLY A 448 -10.96 -0.38 4.81
CA GLY A 448 -11.43 -0.76 6.15
C GLY A 448 -10.70 -1.97 6.73
N SER A 449 -10.22 -2.89 5.89
CA SER A 449 -9.59 -4.13 6.38
C SER A 449 -8.10 -3.97 6.71
N ALA A 450 -7.38 -3.05 6.05
CA ALA A 450 -5.94 -2.88 6.23
C ALA A 450 -5.52 -2.48 7.66
N PRO A 451 -6.18 -1.50 8.33
CA PRO A 451 -5.81 -1.09 9.69
C PRO A 451 -5.94 -2.23 10.72
N LEU A 452 -6.84 -3.19 10.48
CA LEU A 452 -7.08 -4.31 11.38
C LEU A 452 -5.88 -5.24 11.54
N VAL A 453 -4.97 -5.29 10.57
CA VAL A 453 -3.77 -6.14 10.66
C VAL A 453 -2.89 -5.68 11.82
N GLY A 454 -2.58 -4.38 11.89
CA GLY A 454 -1.81 -3.81 12.99
C GLY A 454 -2.58 -3.79 14.30
N LEU A 455 -3.85 -3.39 14.29
CA LEU A 455 -4.69 -3.34 15.49
C LEU A 455 -4.80 -4.71 16.17
N PHE A 456 -5.17 -5.75 15.42
CA PHE A 456 -5.29 -7.09 15.98
C PHE A 456 -3.95 -7.68 16.39
N CYS A 457 -2.88 -7.37 15.66
CA CYS A 457 -1.54 -7.80 16.04
C CYS A 457 -1.15 -7.24 17.42
N LYS A 458 -1.33 -5.93 17.62
CA LYS A 458 -1.04 -5.27 18.88
C LYS A 458 -1.89 -5.81 20.03
N LEU A 459 -3.19 -5.96 19.84
CA LEU A 459 -4.08 -6.42 20.91
C LEU A 459 -3.84 -7.90 21.27
N GLN A 460 -3.44 -8.72 20.30
CA GLN A 460 -3.15 -10.13 20.54
C GLN A 460 -1.85 -10.32 21.35
N SER A 461 -0.84 -9.46 21.15
CA SER A 461 0.41 -9.54 21.93
C SER A 461 0.20 -9.26 23.43
N LEU A 462 -0.81 -8.46 23.78
CA LEU A 462 -1.19 -8.16 25.17
C LEU A 462 -1.88 -9.33 25.88
N SER A 463 -2.51 -10.23 25.13
CA SER A 463 -3.34 -11.31 25.69
C SER A 463 -2.50 -12.49 26.21
N GLY A 464 -1.16 -12.42 26.17
CA GLY A 464 -0.26 -13.48 26.62
C GLY A 464 -0.40 -14.80 25.87
N TYR A 465 -1.14 -14.83 24.76
CA TYR A 465 -1.45 -16.03 24.01
C TYR A 465 -0.26 -16.40 23.11
N HIS A 466 0.76 -17.03 23.71
CA HIS A 466 1.66 -17.90 22.97
C HIS A 466 0.84 -19.10 22.50
N GLY A 467 0.17 -18.94 21.37
CA GLY A 467 -0.65 -20.00 20.78
C GLY A 467 0.18 -21.28 20.65
N SER A 468 -0.31 -22.34 21.30
CA SER A 468 0.10 -23.72 21.10
C SER A 468 -0.29 -24.18 19.69
N TYR A 469 0.30 -23.57 18.67
CA TYR A 469 0.40 -24.20 17.37
C TYR A 469 1.50 -25.23 17.47
N HIS A 470 1.13 -26.50 17.25
CA HIS A 470 2.04 -27.64 17.28
C HIS A 470 3.44 -27.26 16.79
N HIS A 471 4.41 -27.38 17.68
CA HIS A 471 5.83 -27.23 17.43
C HIS A 471 6.23 -28.19 16.29
N ARG A 472 6.09 -27.75 15.04
CA ARG A 472 6.98 -28.23 13.98
C ARG A 472 8.18 -27.33 14.07
N SER A 473 9.27 -27.89 14.58
CA SER A 473 10.60 -27.28 14.57
C SER A 473 10.84 -26.57 13.24
N PRO A 474 11.50 -25.40 13.24
CA PRO A 474 11.82 -24.71 12.01
C PRO A 474 12.64 -25.65 11.15
N THR A 475 12.07 -26.09 10.03
CA THR A 475 12.86 -26.71 8.98
C THR A 475 13.72 -25.58 8.43
N PRO A 476 15.06 -25.67 8.50
CA PRO A 476 15.90 -24.68 7.85
C PRO A 476 15.49 -24.63 6.39
N TYR A 477 15.40 -23.42 5.85
CA TYR A 477 15.07 -23.16 4.46
C TYR A 477 16.03 -23.98 3.56
N GLN A 478 15.59 -25.16 3.14
CA GLN A 478 16.33 -26.01 2.22
C GLN A 478 16.06 -25.49 0.82
N LYS A 479 17.13 -25.01 0.19
CA LYS A 479 17.18 -24.74 -1.24
C LYS A 479 16.61 -25.96 -1.97
N PRO A 480 15.64 -25.82 -2.89
CA PRO A 480 15.06 -26.98 -3.56
C PRO A 480 16.14 -27.78 -4.31
N PRO A 481 16.11 -29.12 -4.28
CA PRO A 481 17.02 -29.94 -5.07
C PRO A 481 16.73 -29.72 -6.56
N ALA A 482 17.80 -29.61 -7.36
CA ALA A 482 17.70 -29.60 -8.80
C ALA A 482 17.01 -30.88 -9.28
N SER A 483 15.85 -30.75 -9.92
CA SER A 483 15.18 -31.89 -10.56
C SER A 483 15.99 -32.31 -11.79
N HIS A 484 16.53 -33.52 -11.73
CA HIS A 484 16.96 -34.25 -12.92
C HIS A 484 15.72 -34.61 -13.74
N HIS A 485 15.41 -33.78 -14.74
CA HIS A 485 14.58 -34.20 -15.87
C HIS A 485 15.45 -34.42 -17.10
N LEU A 486 15.37 -35.64 -17.61
CA LEU A 486 15.92 -36.10 -18.87
C LEU A 486 15.54 -35.14 -20.01
N GLN A 487 16.54 -34.77 -20.80
CA GLN A 487 16.42 -33.95 -22.01
C GLN A 487 15.65 -34.70 -23.11
N PRO A 488 14.72 -34.01 -23.80
CA PRO A 488 14.52 -34.19 -25.22
C PRO A 488 15.34 -33.15 -25.99
N SER A 489 16.11 -33.64 -26.94
CA SER A 489 16.97 -32.91 -27.88
C SER A 489 16.21 -31.91 -28.75
N THR A 490 16.63 -30.64 -28.78
CA THR A 490 16.55 -29.71 -29.94
C THR A 490 17.23 -28.35 -29.62
N PRO A 491 17.68 -27.58 -30.62
CA PRO A 491 19.01 -26.98 -30.62
C PRO A 491 19.14 -25.63 -29.90
N TYR A 492 20.31 -25.51 -29.25
CA TYR A 492 20.91 -24.36 -28.59
C TYR A 492 20.69 -22.99 -29.28
N HIS A 493 20.02 -22.07 -28.59
CA HIS A 493 20.40 -20.66 -28.59
C HIS A 493 21.18 -20.37 -27.30
N LYS A 494 22.47 -20.03 -27.44
CA LYS A 494 23.36 -19.67 -26.33
C LYS A 494 22.78 -18.52 -25.52
N ALA A 495 22.54 -18.75 -24.23
CA ALA A 495 22.39 -17.68 -23.25
C ALA A 495 23.72 -16.93 -23.08
N PRO A 496 23.75 -15.59 -22.99
CA PRO A 496 24.95 -14.86 -22.61
C PRO A 496 25.28 -15.12 -21.13
N GLU A 497 26.51 -15.53 -20.88
CA GLU A 497 27.09 -15.70 -19.54
C GLU A 497 27.01 -14.40 -18.71
N SER A 498 26.81 -14.55 -17.40
CA SER A 498 27.28 -13.59 -16.40
C SER A 498 28.12 -14.34 -15.36
N PRO A 499 29.13 -13.73 -14.70
CA PRO A 499 29.47 -12.31 -14.66
C PRO A 499 30.86 -11.98 -15.24
N LYS A 500 31.03 -10.86 -15.94
CA LYS A 500 32.37 -10.29 -16.20
C LYS A 500 32.43 -8.79 -15.96
N LEU A 501 33.33 -8.47 -15.03
CA LEU A 501 34.23 -7.32 -14.86
C LEU A 501 33.71 -5.89 -15.03
N TYR A 502 34.10 -5.07 -14.04
CA TYR A 502 34.28 -3.62 -14.13
C TYR A 502 34.63 -3.17 -15.56
N HIS A 503 33.73 -2.44 -16.21
CA HIS A 503 34.15 -1.55 -17.28
C HIS A 503 34.87 -0.37 -16.64
N LYS A 504 36.15 -0.57 -16.31
CA LYS A 504 37.06 0.50 -15.94
C LYS A 504 37.38 1.24 -17.24
N VAL A 505 36.66 2.33 -17.50
CA VAL A 505 37.17 3.33 -18.43
C VAL A 505 38.38 3.95 -17.71
N PRO A 506 39.60 3.85 -18.26
CA PRO A 506 40.76 4.53 -17.67
C PRO A 506 40.41 6.01 -17.49
N ASP A 507 40.65 6.55 -16.30
CA ASP A 507 40.43 7.96 -15.93
C ASP A 507 38.97 8.46 -15.81
N ALA A 508 37.97 7.58 -15.77
CA ALA A 508 36.59 7.99 -15.46
C ALA A 508 36.38 8.22 -13.96
N PRO A 509 35.68 9.31 -13.55
CA PRO A 509 35.43 9.61 -12.13
C PRO A 509 34.38 8.68 -11.50
N VAL A 510 33.65 7.91 -12.32
CA VAL A 510 32.69 6.90 -11.87
C VAL A 510 32.95 5.54 -12.50
N THR A 511 32.56 4.48 -11.80
CA THR A 511 32.51 3.10 -12.32
C THR A 511 31.09 2.59 -12.36
N PHE A 512 30.79 1.75 -13.36
CA PHE A 512 29.47 1.13 -13.51
C PHE A 512 29.52 -0.36 -13.17
N LEU A 513 28.70 -0.78 -12.21
CA LEU A 513 28.46 -2.20 -11.91
C LEU A 513 27.09 -2.60 -12.46
N HIS A 514 27.09 -3.49 -13.44
CA HIS A 514 25.87 -4.01 -14.07
C HIS A 514 25.53 -5.38 -13.50
N SER A 515 24.26 -5.59 -13.15
CA SER A 515 23.74 -6.91 -12.77
C SER A 515 22.31 -7.12 -13.25
N ILE A 516 21.92 -8.37 -13.49
CA ILE A 516 20.53 -8.75 -13.74
C ILE A 516 19.93 -9.15 -12.40
N ILE A 517 18.86 -8.47 -11.99
CA ILE A 517 18.20 -8.68 -10.69
C ILE A 517 16.86 -9.41 -10.79
N SER A 518 16.29 -9.51 -12.00
CA SER A 518 15.10 -10.33 -12.27
C SER A 518 15.01 -10.71 -13.75
N THR A 519 14.36 -11.82 -14.06
CA THR A 519 14.10 -12.30 -15.42
C THR A 519 12.72 -12.94 -15.47
N TRP A 520 11.93 -12.62 -16.49
CA TRP A 520 10.62 -13.26 -16.73
C TRP A 520 10.31 -13.32 -18.23
N THR A 521 9.36 -14.17 -18.61
CA THR A 521 8.97 -14.37 -20.02
C THR A 521 7.50 -14.00 -20.19
N ILE A 522 7.19 -13.25 -21.25
CA ILE A 522 5.82 -12.94 -21.71
C ILE A 522 5.74 -13.36 -23.17
N GLY A 523 4.93 -14.38 -23.47
CA GLY A 523 4.87 -14.96 -24.82
C GLY A 523 6.25 -15.50 -25.26
N PRO A 524 6.75 -15.14 -26.47
CA PRO A 524 8.07 -15.56 -26.95
C PRO A 524 9.24 -14.69 -26.41
N THR A 525 8.94 -13.61 -25.68
CA THR A 525 9.96 -12.61 -25.30
C THR A 525 10.36 -12.76 -23.84
N THR A 526 11.66 -12.93 -23.59
CA THR A 526 12.25 -12.86 -22.25
C THR A 526 12.69 -11.43 -21.95
N TYR A 527 12.25 -10.93 -20.80
CA TYR A 527 12.59 -9.62 -20.26
C TYR A 527 13.56 -9.76 -19.09
N TYR A 528 14.51 -8.83 -19.03
CA TYR A 528 15.52 -8.76 -17.98
C TYR A 528 15.39 -7.41 -17.26
N LYS A 529 15.38 -7.46 -15.92
CA LYS A 529 15.52 -6.27 -15.09
C LYS A 529 16.99 -6.10 -14.74
N HIS A 530 17.61 -5.09 -15.31
CA HIS A 530 18.99 -4.71 -15.06
C HIS A 530 19.06 -3.69 -13.92
N LYS A 531 20.05 -3.85 -13.06
CA LYS A 531 20.49 -2.88 -12.05
C LYS A 531 21.86 -2.36 -12.46
N VAL A 532 22.01 -1.04 -12.47
CA VAL A 532 23.29 -0.37 -12.72
C VAL A 532 23.62 0.48 -11.51
N VAL A 533 24.74 0.17 -10.87
CA VAL A 533 25.30 1.01 -9.80
C VAL A 533 26.36 1.91 -10.39
N VAL A 534 26.18 3.21 -10.25
CA VAL A 534 27.14 4.26 -10.58
C VAL A 534 27.87 4.63 -9.30
N LYS A 535 29.12 4.24 -9.17
CA LYS A 535 29.95 4.54 -8.00
C LYS A 535 30.91 5.67 -8.31
N ASN A 536 30.91 6.73 -7.50
CA ASN A 536 31.96 7.75 -7.55
C ASN A 536 33.25 7.15 -6.99
N THR A 537 34.20 6.88 -7.87
CA THR A 537 35.53 6.37 -7.53
C THR A 537 36.58 7.47 -7.49
N SER A 538 36.17 8.71 -7.73
CA SER A 538 37.03 9.89 -7.57
C SER A 538 37.04 10.34 -6.10
N GLN A 539 38.13 11.01 -5.71
CA GLN A 539 38.25 11.65 -4.40
C GLN A 539 37.57 13.04 -4.36
N LYS A 540 36.73 13.36 -5.34
CA LYS A 540 36.04 14.65 -5.48
C LYS A 540 34.53 14.45 -5.60
N PRO A 541 33.70 15.39 -5.11
CA PRO A 541 32.28 15.38 -5.43
C PRO A 541 32.08 15.56 -6.92
N ILE A 542 31.10 14.88 -7.49
CA ILE A 542 30.70 15.01 -8.90
C ILE A 542 29.34 15.69 -8.96
N THR A 543 29.25 16.74 -9.76
CA THR A 543 28.02 17.49 -10.04
C THR A 543 27.66 17.39 -11.51
N GLU A 544 26.39 17.66 -11.83
CA GLU A 544 25.88 17.68 -13.22
C GLU A 544 26.26 16.43 -14.05
N LEU A 545 26.30 15.26 -13.40
CA LEU A 545 26.64 14.01 -14.07
C LEU A 545 25.55 13.66 -15.09
N LYS A 546 25.93 13.65 -16.37
CA LYS A 546 25.10 13.19 -17.48
C LYS A 546 25.63 11.86 -18.00
N LEU A 547 24.73 10.93 -18.24
CA LEU A 547 24.97 9.59 -18.73
C LEU A 547 24.31 9.40 -20.09
N ILE A 548 24.93 8.60 -20.96
CA ILE A 548 24.31 8.10 -22.18
C ILE A 548 23.98 6.62 -21.96
N VAL A 549 22.73 6.24 -22.24
CA VAL A 549 22.25 4.85 -22.22
C VAL A 549 21.84 4.41 -23.63
N GLU A 550 22.75 3.76 -24.35
CA GLU A 550 22.55 3.28 -25.71
C GLU A 550 21.86 1.91 -25.73
N ASN A 551 21.09 1.62 -26.78
CA ASN A 551 20.34 0.37 -26.96
C ASN A 551 19.33 0.09 -25.83
N LEU A 552 18.82 1.14 -25.19
CA LEU A 552 17.70 1.05 -24.27
C LEU A 552 16.39 0.90 -25.08
N SER A 553 15.70 -0.23 -24.92
CA SER A 553 14.43 -0.51 -25.62
C SER A 553 13.22 -0.57 -24.69
N GLY A 554 13.42 -0.48 -23.38
CA GLY A 554 12.33 -0.45 -22.40
C GLY A 554 12.50 0.63 -21.34
N SER A 555 11.70 0.56 -20.28
CA SER A 555 11.64 1.59 -19.25
C SER A 555 12.90 1.62 -18.37
N LEU A 556 13.32 2.83 -17.99
CA LEU A 556 14.43 3.11 -17.09
C LEU A 556 13.93 3.94 -15.90
N TRP A 557 14.39 3.61 -14.69
CA TRP A 557 14.06 4.27 -13.43
C TRP A 557 15.33 4.60 -12.64
N GLY A 558 15.32 5.70 -11.88
CA GLY A 558 16.47 6.14 -11.07
C GLY A 558 17.38 7.18 -11.74
N LEU A 559 17.06 7.63 -12.96
CA LEU A 559 17.66 8.79 -13.63
C LEU A 559 16.56 9.69 -14.21
N SER A 560 16.89 10.96 -14.46
CA SER A 560 16.02 11.91 -15.17
C SER A 560 16.39 11.96 -16.65
N PRO A 561 15.43 11.89 -17.59
CA PRO A 561 15.73 12.07 -19.02
C PRO A 561 16.12 13.52 -19.34
N CYS A 562 17.14 13.72 -20.17
CA CYS A 562 17.50 15.03 -20.73
C CYS A 562 16.80 15.26 -22.09
N PRO A 563 16.75 16.50 -22.61
CA PRO A 563 16.20 16.78 -23.95
C PRO A 563 16.94 16.06 -25.08
N GLU A 564 18.22 15.73 -24.87
CA GLU A 564 19.06 15.04 -25.84
C GLU A 564 18.80 13.54 -25.83
N LYS A 565 18.68 12.92 -27.01
CA LYS A 565 18.34 11.50 -27.15
C LYS A 565 19.32 10.61 -26.37
N ASN A 566 18.76 9.62 -25.66
CA ASN A 566 19.49 8.65 -24.83
C ASN A 566 20.34 9.27 -23.71
N SER A 567 20.17 10.56 -23.42
CA SER A 567 20.90 11.27 -22.37
C SER A 567 20.05 11.33 -21.11
N TYR A 568 20.67 11.05 -19.98
CA TYR A 568 20.05 11.02 -18.67
C TYR A 568 20.93 11.73 -17.66
N GLU A 569 20.34 12.35 -16.65
CA GLU A 569 21.05 13.01 -15.56
C GLU A 569 20.63 12.43 -14.20
N LEU A 570 21.34 12.83 -13.16
CA LEU A 570 20.96 12.50 -11.79
C LEU A 570 19.54 13.00 -11.50
N PRO A 571 18.73 12.26 -10.73
CA PRO A 571 17.41 12.73 -10.32
C PRO A 571 17.51 14.04 -9.53
N GLN A 572 16.48 14.90 -9.59
CA GLN A 572 16.55 16.28 -9.05
C GLN A 572 16.92 16.37 -7.56
N TRP A 573 16.62 15.33 -6.77
CA TRP A 573 16.98 15.25 -5.34
C TRP A 573 18.44 14.82 -5.09
N ILE A 574 19.20 14.44 -6.12
CA ILE A 574 20.62 14.08 -6.05
C ILE A 574 21.41 15.06 -6.91
N LYS A 575 21.78 16.20 -6.33
CA LYS A 575 22.56 17.24 -7.02
C LYS A 575 24.08 16.96 -7.04
N VAL A 576 24.56 16.16 -6.08
CA VAL A 576 25.98 15.88 -5.89
C VAL A 576 26.18 14.39 -5.58
N LEU A 577 27.04 13.72 -6.34
CA LEU A 577 27.51 12.37 -6.03
C LEU A 577 28.83 12.48 -5.25
N LYS A 578 28.77 12.28 -3.92
CA LYS A 578 29.93 12.40 -3.01
C LYS A 578 31.01 11.33 -3.31
N PRO A 579 32.28 11.54 -2.93
CA PRO A 579 33.30 10.50 -2.97
C PRO A 579 32.82 9.20 -2.32
N ASP A 580 33.10 8.06 -2.95
CA ASP A 580 32.72 6.70 -2.54
C ASP A 580 31.21 6.41 -2.45
N SER A 581 30.35 7.39 -2.77
CA SER A 581 28.90 7.21 -2.82
C SER A 581 28.45 6.50 -4.09
N GLU A 582 27.29 5.85 -4.00
CA GLU A 582 26.71 5.05 -5.07
C GLU A 582 25.30 5.54 -5.41
N LEU A 583 25.02 5.68 -6.70
CA LEU A 583 23.68 5.85 -7.25
C LEU A 583 23.29 4.54 -7.93
N THR A 584 22.06 4.09 -7.73
CA THR A 584 21.52 2.96 -8.49
C THR A 584 20.41 3.44 -9.41
N PHE A 585 20.46 3.02 -10.67
CA PHE A 585 19.31 3.05 -11.56
C PHE A 585 19.02 1.65 -12.10
N VAL A 586 17.78 1.42 -12.53
CA VAL A 586 17.33 0.14 -13.05
C VAL A 586 16.66 0.35 -14.39
N TYR A 587 16.74 -0.64 -15.28
CA TYR A 587 15.94 -0.64 -16.50
C TYR A 587 15.46 -2.05 -16.81
N VAL A 588 14.36 -2.13 -17.56
CA VAL A 588 13.76 -3.39 -17.98
C VAL A 588 13.70 -3.40 -19.49
N GLN A 589 14.27 -4.42 -20.11
CA GLN A 589 14.14 -4.62 -21.55
C GLN A 589 14.24 -6.08 -21.96
N GLY A 590 13.76 -6.39 -23.16
CA GLY A 590 14.02 -7.66 -23.82
C GLY A 590 15.33 -7.60 -24.60
N GLY A 591 16.03 -8.74 -24.71
CA GLY A 591 17.25 -8.86 -25.51
C GLY A 591 18.53 -8.47 -24.78
N ALA A 592 19.48 -7.84 -25.50
CA ALA A 592 20.83 -7.55 -25.02
C ALA A 592 20.84 -6.43 -23.96
N GLN A 593 21.87 -6.38 -23.12
CA GLN A 593 22.08 -5.32 -22.13
C GLN A 593 22.30 -3.95 -22.79
N ALA A 594 21.71 -2.88 -22.24
CA ALA A 594 21.98 -1.50 -22.66
C ALA A 594 23.41 -1.07 -22.29
N LYS A 595 24.02 -0.19 -23.10
CA LYS A 595 25.37 0.32 -22.87
C LYS A 595 25.32 1.67 -22.16
N VAL A 596 25.98 1.77 -21.01
CA VAL A 596 26.00 2.97 -20.17
C VAL A 596 27.37 3.63 -20.25
N SER A 597 27.42 4.94 -20.47
CA SER A 597 28.66 5.72 -20.54
C SER A 597 28.47 7.12 -19.97
N ILE A 598 29.57 7.79 -19.62
CA ILE A 598 29.56 9.18 -19.14
C ILE A 598 29.50 10.10 -20.35
N LYS A 599 28.58 11.07 -20.30
CA LYS A 599 28.50 12.16 -21.28
C LYS A 599 29.27 13.39 -20.82
N SER A 600 29.02 13.85 -19.60
CA SER A 600 29.65 15.03 -19.01
C SER A 600 29.50 15.00 -17.50
N TYR A 601 30.34 15.78 -16.79
CA TYR A 601 30.27 16.00 -15.35
C TYR A 601 31.08 17.25 -14.98
N LEU A 602 30.86 17.78 -13.78
CA LEU A 602 31.61 18.88 -13.16
C LEU A 602 32.22 18.46 -11.83
#